data_AF-A0AAX3SZV2-F1
#
_entry.id   AF-A0AAX3SZV2-F1
#
_cell.length_a   1.000
_cell.length_b   1.000
_cell.length_c   1.000
_cell.angle_alpha   90.00
_cell.angle_beta   90.00
_cell.angle_gamma   90.00
#
_symmetry.space_group_name_H-M   'P 1'
#
loop_
_entity.id
_entity.type
_entity.pdbx_description
1 polymer ?
#
loop_
_entity_poly.entity_id
_entity_poly.type
_entity_poly.pdbx_seq_one_letter_code
_entity_poly.pdbx_strand_id
1 'polypeptide(L)'
;MDMKFWTTKEYKKIKRDFIIRNFAFGFCYFLFLISFIMCIVCFIISINFEVEIILVILFPFLLLILSVWNLFDLIMEHISEIKRFKVTVLKKQIEELEGKMLRGLR
;
A
#
# COMPACT_ATOMS: atom_id res chain seq x y z
N MET A 1 -8.10 -26.22 18.59
CA MET A 1 -7.33 -25.69 17.45
C MET A 1 -6.08 -25.06 18.03
N ASP A 2 -4.92 -25.69 17.82
CA ASP A 2 -3.68 -25.31 18.50
C ASP A 2 -3.28 -23.87 18.18
N MET A 3 -3.51 -22.97 19.14
CA MET A 3 -3.00 -21.61 19.12
C MET A 3 -1.51 -21.66 19.46
N LYS A 4 -0.68 -22.18 18.54
CA LYS A 4 0.77 -21.97 18.61
C LYS A 4 1.03 -20.51 18.24
N PHE A 5 1.01 -19.69 19.27
CA PHE A 5 1.20 -18.25 19.23
C PHE A 5 2.61 -17.88 18.77
N TRP A 6 2.70 -16.79 18.01
CA TRP A 6 3.92 -16.29 17.38
C TRP A 6 4.90 -15.81 18.44
N THR A 7 6.17 -16.22 18.34
CA THR A 7 7.20 -15.80 19.30
C THR A 7 7.45 -14.29 19.22
N THR A 8 7.94 -13.67 20.30
CA THR A 8 8.24 -12.22 20.33
C THR A 8 9.21 -11.78 19.23
N LYS A 9 10.08 -12.70 18.77
CA LYS A 9 11.00 -12.49 17.63
C LYS A 9 10.26 -12.41 16.31
N GLU A 10 9.30 -13.28 16.06
CA GLU A 10 8.54 -13.27 14.81
C GLU A 10 7.62 -12.05 14.72
N TYR A 11 7.01 -11.61 15.83
CA TYR A 11 6.28 -10.34 15.85
C TYR A 11 7.16 -9.13 15.48
N LYS A 12 8.40 -9.08 16.00
CA LYS A 12 9.36 -8.02 15.64
C LYS A 12 9.69 -8.05 14.15
N LYS A 13 9.81 -9.24 13.56
CA LYS A 13 10.01 -9.43 12.12
C LYS A 13 8.81 -8.91 11.32
N ILE A 14 7.59 -9.34 11.65
CA ILE A 14 6.35 -8.86 10.99
C ILE A 14 6.24 -7.33 11.08
N LYS A 15 6.52 -6.74 12.25
CA LYS A 15 6.48 -5.28 12.43
C LYS A 15 7.49 -4.56 11.54
N ARG A 16 8.72 -5.09 11.42
CA ARG A 16 9.74 -4.51 10.54
C ARG A 16 9.31 -4.61 9.08
N ASP A 17 8.84 -5.77 8.66
CA ASP A 17 8.40 -6.01 7.28
C ASP A 17 7.22 -5.08 6.91
N PHE A 18 6.26 -4.91 7.82
CA PHE A 18 5.14 -3.97 7.65
C PHE A 18 5.62 -2.52 7.49
N ILE A 19 6.60 -2.06 8.28
CA ILE A 19 7.15 -0.70 8.16
C ILE A 19 7.81 -0.50 6.79
N ILE A 20 8.61 -1.47 6.34
CA ILE A 20 9.29 -1.40 5.04
C ILE A 20 8.28 -1.36 3.90
N ARG A 21 7.27 -2.24 3.94
CA ARG A 21 6.21 -2.29 2.93
C ARG A 21 5.36 -1.03 2.92
N ASN A 22 4.98 -0.50 4.10
CA ASN A 22 4.26 0.77 4.20
C ASN A 22 5.06 1.95 3.62
N PHE A 23 6.38 1.97 3.85
CA PHE A 23 7.25 2.95 3.20
C PHE A 23 7.29 2.78 1.68
N ALA A 24 7.35 1.54 1.19
CA ALA A 24 7.28 1.23 -0.24
C ALA A 24 5.95 1.68 -0.86
N PHE A 25 4.80 1.45 -0.20
CA PHE A 25 3.51 1.97 -0.65
C PHE A 25 3.50 3.49 -0.75
N GLY A 26 4.03 4.19 0.28
CA GLY A 26 4.16 5.64 0.25
C GLY A 26 5.02 6.14 -0.92
N PHE A 27 6.13 5.46 -1.19
CA PHE A 27 6.99 5.76 -2.34
C PHE A 27 6.26 5.53 -3.68
N CYS A 28 5.53 4.42 -3.83
CA CYS A 28 4.72 4.17 -5.02
C CYS A 28 3.67 5.25 -5.25
N TYR A 29 2.97 5.70 -4.20
CA TYR A 29 2.01 6.80 -4.31
C TYR A 29 2.66 8.11 -4.78
N PHE A 30 3.86 8.40 -4.30
CA PHE A 30 4.62 9.57 -4.74
C PHE A 30 5.02 9.47 -6.22
N LEU A 31 5.45 8.30 -6.68
CA LEU A 31 5.74 8.07 -8.11
C LEU A 31 4.50 8.20 -8.99
N PHE A 32 3.34 7.71 -8.53
CA PHE A 32 2.07 7.90 -9.21
C PHE A 32 1.72 9.38 -9.37
N LEU A 33 1.90 10.17 -8.30
CA LEU A 33 1.67 11.61 -8.33
C LEU A 33 2.55 12.30 -9.38
N ILE A 34 3.86 12.01 -9.39
CA ILE A 34 4.78 12.59 -10.39
C ILE A 34 4.36 12.18 -11.81
N SER A 35 4.06 10.91 -12.01
CA SER A 35 3.66 10.38 -13.33
C SER A 35 2.39 11.04 -13.84
N PHE A 36 1.42 11.27 -12.95
CA PHE A 36 0.18 11.98 -13.27
C PHE A 36 0.43 13.44 -13.67
N ILE A 37 1.29 14.16 -12.93
CA ILE A 37 1.68 15.54 -13.29
C ILE A 37 2.33 15.58 -14.66
N MET A 38 3.26 14.66 -14.94
CA MET A 38 3.92 14.57 -16.26
C MET A 38 2.92 14.31 -17.38
N CYS A 39 1.93 13.43 -17.18
CA CYS A 39 0.89 13.17 -18.17
C CYS A 39 0.07 14.44 -18.48
N ILE A 40 -0.29 15.23 -17.47
CA ILE A 40 -1.01 16.50 -17.66
C ILE A 40 -0.17 17.49 -18.45
N VAL A 41 1.11 17.66 -18.10
CA VAL A 41 2.02 18.57 -18.80
C VAL A 41 2.15 18.16 -20.28
N CYS A 42 2.36 16.88 -20.56
CA CYS A 42 2.41 16.36 -21.93
C CYS A 42 1.10 16.62 -22.69
N PHE A 43 -0.05 16.44 -22.04
CA PHE A 43 -1.36 16.71 -22.64
C PHE A 43 -1.53 18.18 -23.01
N ILE A 44 -1.18 19.11 -22.13
CA ILE A 44 -1.27 20.57 -22.38
C ILE A 44 -0.35 20.97 -23.55
N ILE A 45 0.88 20.46 -23.59
CA ILE A 45 1.81 20.74 -24.70
C ILE A 45 1.23 20.20 -26.01
N SER A 46 0.66 18.99 -26.00
CA SER A 46 0.12 18.34 -27.20
C SER A 46 -1.11 19.05 -27.78
N ILE A 47 -1.89 19.78 -26.96
CA ILE A 47 -3.02 20.60 -27.43
C ILE A 47 -2.54 21.92 -28.03
N ASN A 48 -1.50 22.53 -27.47
CA ASN A 48 -1.04 23.86 -27.87
C ASN A 48 -0.20 23.86 -29.16
N PHE A 49 0.48 22.76 -29.47
CA PHE A 49 1.03 22.55 -30.80
C PHE A 49 -0.08 21.89 -31.62
N GLU A 50 -0.53 22.52 -32.72
CA GLU A 50 -1.53 21.97 -33.67
C GLU A 50 -1.01 20.69 -34.34
N VAL A 51 -0.90 19.63 -33.55
CA VAL A 51 -0.34 18.35 -33.94
C VAL A 51 -1.52 17.50 -34.38
N GLU A 52 -1.57 17.16 -35.66
CA GLU A 52 -2.61 16.34 -36.32
C GLU A 52 -2.72 14.88 -35.81
N ILE A 53 -2.43 14.61 -34.53
CA ILE A 53 -2.13 13.27 -34.06
C ILE A 53 -3.06 12.87 -32.93
N ILE A 54 -4.22 12.34 -33.32
CA ILE A 54 -5.13 11.55 -32.48
C ILE A 54 -4.36 10.52 -31.64
N LEU A 55 -3.29 9.92 -32.18
CA LEU A 55 -2.41 8.96 -31.48
C LEU A 55 -1.60 9.56 -30.31
N VAL A 56 -1.18 10.83 -30.39
CA VAL A 56 -0.38 11.52 -29.36
C VAL A 56 -1.22 11.91 -28.17
N ILE A 57 -2.54 12.06 -28.36
CA ILE A 57 -3.49 12.32 -27.27
C ILE A 57 -4.03 11.01 -26.69
N LEU A 58 -4.28 9.99 -27.52
CA LEU A 58 -4.76 8.67 -27.08
C LEU A 58 -3.77 7.94 -26.19
N PHE A 59 -2.47 8.04 -26.48
CA PHE A 59 -1.45 7.32 -25.73
C PHE A 59 -1.33 7.80 -24.26
N PRO A 60 -1.22 9.11 -23.95
CA PRO A 60 -1.30 9.63 -22.58
C PRO A 60 -2.61 9.27 -21.88
N PHE A 61 -3.74 9.27 -22.61
CA PHE A 61 -5.04 8.87 -22.05
C PHE A 61 -5.07 7.40 -21.63
N LEU A 62 -4.55 6.51 -22.49
CA LEU A 62 -4.44 5.08 -22.17
C LEU A 62 -3.52 4.85 -20.97
N LEU A 63 -2.36 5.54 -20.93
CA LEU A 63 -1.45 5.49 -19.79
C LEU A 63 -2.11 5.99 -18.51
N LEU A 64 -2.94 7.03 -18.59
CA LEU A 64 -3.68 7.55 -17.45
C LEU A 64 -4.69 6.52 -16.92
N ILE A 65 -5.47 5.89 -17.79
CA ILE A 65 -6.43 4.84 -17.42
C ILE A 65 -5.71 3.66 -16.75
N LEU A 66 -4.62 3.16 -17.35
CA LEU A 66 -3.80 2.09 -16.77
C LEU A 66 -3.21 2.49 -15.41
N SER A 67 -2.79 3.75 -15.27
CA SER A 67 -2.25 4.28 -14.02
C SER A 67 -3.31 4.30 -12.91
N VAL A 68 -4.52 4.75 -13.23
CA VAL A 68 -5.64 4.76 -12.27
C VAL A 68 -6.02 3.34 -11.84
N TRP A 69 -6.05 2.40 -12.79
CA TRP A 69 -6.32 0.99 -12.48
C TRP A 69 -5.26 0.40 -11.53
N ASN A 70 -3.98 0.56 -11.88
CA ASN A 70 -2.88 0.07 -11.05
C ASN A 70 -2.87 0.73 -9.65
N LEU A 71 -3.25 2.00 -9.56
CA LEU A 71 -3.39 2.70 -8.29
C LEU A 71 -4.50 2.09 -7.43
N PHE A 72 -5.63 1.69 -8.03
CA PHE A 72 -6.71 1.03 -7.32
C PHE A 72 -6.26 -0.29 -6.71
N ASP A 73 -5.60 -1.14 -7.50
CA ASP A 73 -5.08 -2.43 -7.02
C ASP A 73 -4.04 -2.23 -5.89
N LEU A 74 -3.14 -1.26 -6.04
CA LEU A 74 -2.16 -0.89 -5.03
C LEU A 74 -2.82 -0.43 -3.71
N ILE A 75 -3.86 0.39 -3.79
CA ILE A 75 -4.62 0.84 -2.62
C ILE A 75 -5.30 -0.34 -1.92
N MET A 76 -5.92 -1.23 -2.69
CA MET A 76 -6.60 -2.40 -2.14
C MET A 76 -5.62 -3.35 -1.45
N GLU A 77 -4.43 -3.56 -2.04
CA GLU A 77 -3.36 -4.33 -1.42
C GLU A 77 -2.88 -3.68 -0.12
N HIS A 78 -2.63 -2.37 -0.14
CA HIS A 78 -2.18 -1.64 1.04
C HIS A 78 -3.21 -1.71 2.19
N ILE A 79 -4.50 -1.52 1.89
CA ILE A 79 -5.57 -1.65 2.87
C ILE A 79 -5.63 -3.07 3.44
N SER A 80 -5.49 -4.09 2.58
CA SER A 80 -5.44 -5.50 3.00
C SER A 80 -4.28 -5.75 3.95
N GLU A 81 -3.11 -5.20 3.66
CA GLU A 81 -1.92 -5.34 4.50
C GLU A 81 -2.10 -4.65 5.86
N ILE A 82 -2.64 -3.42 5.89
CA ILE A 82 -2.96 -2.71 7.14
C ILE A 82 -3.96 -3.52 7.97
N LYS A 83 -5.00 -4.07 7.35
CA LYS A 83 -6.00 -4.90 8.04
C LYS A 83 -5.36 -6.15 8.66
N ARG A 84 -4.51 -6.87 7.91
CA ARG A 84 -3.76 -8.03 8.42
C ARG A 84 -2.88 -7.65 9.61
N PHE A 85 -2.12 -6.56 9.49
CA PHE A 85 -1.26 -6.10 10.57
C PHE A 85 -2.04 -5.73 11.83
N LYS A 86 -3.17 -5.02 11.70
CA LYS A 86 -4.06 -4.70 12.85
C LYS A 86 -4.55 -5.95 13.56
N VAL A 87 -4.98 -6.98 12.82
CA VAL A 87 -5.40 -8.26 13.41
C VAL A 87 -4.24 -8.94 14.15
N THR A 88 -3.03 -8.94 13.59
CA THR A 88 -1.84 -9.48 14.25
C THR A 88 -1.50 -8.73 15.54
N VAL A 89 -1.61 -7.40 15.54
CA VAL A 89 -1.38 -6.59 16.75
C VAL A 89 -2.42 -6.90 17.83
N LEU A 90 -3.70 -6.98 17.47
CA LEU A 90 -4.77 -7.27 18.41
C LEU A 90 -4.59 -8.65 19.06
N LYS A 91 -4.26 -9.68 18.25
CA LYS A 91 -3.98 -11.04 18.76
C LYS A 91 -2.87 -11.03 19.80
N LYS A 92 -1.77 -10.34 19.51
CA LYS A 92 -0.65 -10.21 20.45
C LYS A 92 -1.04 -9.49 21.75
N GLN A 93 -1.86 -8.44 21.68
CA GLN A 93 -2.33 -7.74 22.88
C GLN A 93 -3.20 -8.63 23.76
N ILE A 94 -4.06 -9.46 23.16
CA ILE A 94 -4.88 -10.45 23.88
C ILE A 94 -4.00 -11.48 24.57
N GLU A 95 -3.00 -12.03 23.87
CA GLU A 95 -2.02 -12.97 24.45
C GLU A 95 -1.27 -12.38 25.65
N GLU A 96 -0.80 -11.14 25.54
CA GLU A 96 -0.12 -10.45 26.64
C GLU A 96 -1.06 -10.25 27.84
N LEU A 97 -2.36 -10.03 27.59
CA LEU A 97 -3.38 -9.90 28.64
C LEU A 97 -3.63 -11.24 29.35
N GLU A 98 -3.85 -12.31 28.59
CA GLU A 98 -4.06 -13.66 29.11
C GLU A 98 -2.86 -14.14 29.94
N GLY A 99 -1.64 -13.93 29.43
CA GLY A 99 -0.42 -14.26 30.14
C GLY A 99 -0.18 -13.43 31.41
N LYS A 100 -0.75 -12.21 31.51
CA LYS A 100 -0.74 -11.42 32.75
C LYS A 100 -1.79 -11.93 33.75
N MET A 101 -3.00 -12.25 33.30
CA MET A 101 -4.05 -12.81 34.16
C MET A 101 -3.62 -14.14 34.80
N LEU A 102 -3.02 -15.03 34.02
CA LEU A 102 -2.50 -16.32 34.52
C LEU A 102 -1.36 -16.17 35.53
N ARG A 103 -0.59 -15.08 35.46
CA ARG A 103 0.49 -14.77 36.41
C ARG A 103 0.01 -14.06 37.66
N GLY A 104 -1.09 -13.30 37.60
CA GLY A 104 -1.70 -12.65 38.76
C GLY A 104 -2.58 -13.59 39.61
N LEU A 105 -2.92 -14.77 39.07
CA LEU A 105 -3.66 -15.84 39.75
C LEU A 105 -2.77 -16.87 40.49
N ARG A 106 -1.44 -16.74 40.39
CA ARG A 106 -0.45 -17.52 41.16
C ARG A 106 0.23 -16.63 42.19
#